data_AF-A0A843V687-F1
#
_entry.id   AF-A0A843V687-F1
#
_cell.length_a   1.000
_cell.length_b   1.000
_cell.length_c   1.000
_cell.angle_alpha   90.00
_cell.angle_beta   90.00
_cell.angle_gamma   90.00
#
_symmetry.space_group_name_H-M   'P 1'
#
loop_
_entity.id
_entity.type
_entity.pdbx_description
1 polymer ?
#
loop_
_entity_poly.entity_id
_entity_poly.type
_entity_poly.pdbx_seq_one_letter_code
_entity_poly.pdbx_strand_id
1 'polypeptide(L)'
;MAAEGGAAPQSSSNPPSADPAWAHCTVVDMGRRKVQCKYCNRVLSGGVWCLKQHLAGIKGEVAPCSRVSSEVRIKFCQYMKEKETSKANITRRRQEIREELSAPPQRSVDEIHLSRRRQTIDLDDDEEEQFRQASQASRRSFAEEDYLRRTGQHLG
;
A
#
# COMPACT_ATOMS: atom_id res chain seq x y z
N MET A 1 37.84 -16.51 53.05
CA MET A 1 37.58 -17.41 51.91
C MET A 1 36.06 -17.48 51.80
N ALA A 2 35.43 -16.65 50.95
CA ALA A 2 34.87 -17.00 49.62
C ALA A 2 33.79 -18.12 49.74
N ALA A 3 32.56 -18.04 49.22
CA ALA A 3 31.98 -17.19 48.18
C ALA A 3 30.43 -17.14 48.27
N GLU A 4 29.91 -16.09 47.64
CA GLU A 4 28.62 -15.84 46.95
C GLU A 4 27.84 -17.12 46.56
N GLY A 5 26.51 -17.20 46.65
CA GLY A 5 25.54 -16.42 45.90
C GLY A 5 24.63 -17.40 45.14
N GLY A 6 23.35 -17.51 45.52
CA GLY A 6 22.38 -18.42 44.91
C GLY A 6 21.19 -17.66 44.35
N ALA A 7 21.37 -17.09 43.15
CA ALA A 7 20.30 -16.44 42.41
C ALA A 7 19.28 -17.49 41.91
N ALA A 8 18.01 -17.33 42.29
CA ALA A 8 16.91 -18.07 41.72
C ALA A 8 16.79 -17.78 40.21
N PRO A 9 16.45 -18.78 39.38
CA PRO A 9 16.31 -18.59 37.94
C PRO A 9 15.04 -17.77 37.66
N GLN A 10 15.21 -16.51 37.28
CA GLN A 10 14.13 -15.70 36.72
C GLN A 10 13.84 -16.16 35.29
N SER A 11 13.13 -17.28 35.17
CA SER A 11 12.50 -17.74 33.94
C SER A 11 11.32 -16.83 33.60
N SER A 12 11.59 -15.71 32.94
CA SER A 12 10.56 -14.80 32.43
C SER A 12 10.14 -15.19 31.01
N SER A 13 9.61 -16.40 30.84
CA SER A 13 8.83 -16.75 29.66
C SER A 13 7.44 -16.12 29.77
N ASN A 14 7.33 -14.83 29.42
CA ASN A 14 6.04 -14.17 29.25
C ASN A 14 5.40 -14.66 27.93
N PRO A 15 4.10 -14.96 27.88
CA PRO A 15 3.44 -15.32 26.62
C PRO A 15 3.56 -14.16 25.62
N PRO A 16 3.83 -14.43 24.32
CA PRO A 16 4.17 -13.41 23.30
C PRO A 16 3.04 -12.42 22.97
N SER A 17 1.87 -12.53 23.60
CA SER A 17 0.68 -11.73 23.33
C SER A 17 0.40 -10.64 24.35
N ALA A 18 1.08 -10.60 25.49
CA ALA A 18 0.85 -9.59 26.52
C ALA A 18 1.81 -8.39 26.35
N ASP A 19 1.24 -7.20 26.24
CA ASP A 19 1.99 -5.94 26.16
C ASP A 19 2.95 -5.78 27.37
N PRO A 20 4.26 -5.53 27.17
CA PRO A 20 5.22 -5.43 28.28
C PRO A 20 4.85 -4.31 29.26
N ALA A 21 4.09 -3.30 28.83
CA ALA A 21 3.64 -2.21 29.68
C ALA A 21 2.76 -2.66 30.86
N TRP A 22 2.06 -3.81 30.74
CA TRP A 22 1.23 -4.34 31.82
C TRP A 22 2.03 -4.69 33.07
N ALA A 23 3.31 -5.05 32.93
CA ALA A 23 4.19 -5.27 34.08
C ALA A 23 4.40 -3.99 34.92
N HIS A 24 4.17 -2.81 34.34
CA HIS A 24 4.47 -1.50 34.92
C HIS A 24 3.24 -0.72 35.42
N CYS A 25 2.05 -1.31 35.35
CA CYS A 25 0.82 -0.72 35.88
C CYS A 25 -0.09 -1.72 36.60
N THR A 26 -1.05 -1.18 37.33
CA THR A 26 -2.22 -1.90 37.83
C THR A 26 -3.46 -1.35 37.13
N VAL A 27 -4.40 -2.23 36.80
CA VAL A 27 -5.68 -1.81 36.21
C VAL A 27 -6.58 -1.30 37.32
N VAL A 28 -7.02 -0.05 37.21
CA VAL A 28 -7.93 0.58 38.17
C VAL A 28 -9.37 0.39 37.74
N ASP A 29 -9.64 0.55 36.45
CA ASP A 29 -10.97 0.42 35.87
C ASP A 29 -10.84 -0.08 34.44
N MET A 30 -11.28 -1.33 34.19
CA MET A 30 -11.27 -1.92 32.85
C MET A 30 -12.25 -1.24 31.90
N GLY A 31 -13.43 -0.82 32.39
CA GLY A 31 -14.47 -0.20 31.58
C GLY A 31 -14.06 1.19 31.08
N ARG A 32 -13.42 1.98 31.94
CA ARG A 32 -12.91 3.33 31.59
C ARG A 32 -11.46 3.34 31.10
N ARG A 33 -10.84 2.17 30.93
CA ARG A 33 -9.44 2.01 30.53
C ARG A 33 -8.51 2.87 31.41
N LYS A 34 -8.71 2.84 32.74
CA LYS A 34 -7.84 3.55 33.68
C LYS A 34 -6.78 2.62 34.23
N VAL A 35 -5.53 3.06 34.18
CA VAL A 35 -4.38 2.32 34.69
C VAL A 35 -3.61 3.19 35.66
N GLN A 36 -3.10 2.60 36.75
CA GLN A 36 -2.25 3.28 37.70
C GLN A 36 -0.79 2.88 37.48
N CYS A 37 0.08 3.87 37.34
CA CYS A 37 1.52 3.65 37.20
C CYS A 37 2.13 3.15 38.52
N LYS A 38 2.87 2.04 38.50
CA LYS A 38 3.49 1.46 39.71
C LYS A 38 4.62 2.32 40.31
N TYR A 39 5.18 3.25 39.54
CA TYR A 39 6.31 4.10 39.97
C TYR A 39 5.86 5.37 40.68
N CYS A 40 4.90 6.08 40.08
CA CYS A 40 4.43 7.38 40.58
C CYS A 40 3.02 7.34 41.16
N ASN A 41 2.36 6.18 41.12
CA ASN A 41 0.98 5.97 41.58
C ASN A 41 -0.08 6.86 40.92
N ARG A 42 0.29 7.59 39.86
CA ARG A 42 -0.63 8.40 39.07
C ARG A 42 -1.57 7.50 38.27
N VAL A 43 -2.86 7.82 38.33
CA VAL A 43 -3.88 7.19 37.49
C VAL A 43 -3.92 7.90 36.13
N LEU A 44 -3.75 7.12 35.07
CA LEU A 44 -3.80 7.58 33.69
C LEU A 44 -5.10 7.10 33.06
N SER A 45 -5.81 8.03 32.41
CA SER A 45 -6.99 7.73 31.60
C SER A 45 -6.56 7.57 30.15
N GLY A 46 -6.98 6.49 29.49
CA GLY A 46 -6.53 6.13 28.12
C GLY A 46 -5.71 4.84 28.04
N GLY A 47 -5.58 4.13 29.16
CA GLY A 47 -5.07 2.77 29.23
C GLY A 47 -3.56 2.67 29.00
N VAL A 48 -3.16 1.54 28.44
CA VAL A 48 -1.75 1.17 28.27
C VAL A 48 -0.98 2.13 27.37
N TRP A 49 -1.62 2.74 26.38
CA TRP A 49 -0.94 3.68 25.49
C TRP A 49 -0.48 4.94 26.24
N CYS A 50 -1.35 5.54 27.06
CA CYS A 50 -0.98 6.67 27.92
C CYS A 50 0.12 6.29 28.91
N LEU A 51 0.08 5.06 29.44
CA LEU A 51 1.13 4.53 30.30
C LEU A 51 2.47 4.42 29.56
N LYS A 52 2.50 3.91 28.34
CA LYS A 52 3.75 3.83 27.56
C LYS A 52 4.37 5.20 27.34
N GLN A 53 3.58 6.21 27.01
CA GLN A 53 4.09 7.58 26.89
C GLN A 53 4.62 8.13 28.21
N HIS A 54 3.85 7.93 29.28
CA HIS A 54 4.24 8.33 30.63
C HIS A 54 5.60 7.72 31.03
N LEU A 55 5.81 6.42 30.76
CA LEU A 55 7.06 5.72 31.08
C LEU A 55 8.21 6.12 30.15
N ALA A 56 7.95 6.27 28.85
CA ALA A 56 8.94 6.67 27.85
C ALA A 56 9.43 8.11 28.05
N GLY A 57 8.66 8.94 28.76
CA GLY A 57 9.01 10.34 29.00
C GLY A 57 8.95 11.20 27.74
N ILE A 58 8.19 10.76 26.72
CA ILE A 58 8.00 11.50 25.48
C ILE A 58 7.09 12.69 25.78
N LYS A 59 7.50 13.90 25.39
CA LYS A 59 6.67 15.09 25.51
C LYS A 59 5.44 14.94 24.60
N GLY A 60 4.26 15.12 25.17
CA GLY A 60 2.97 14.99 24.48
C GLY A 60 1.84 15.32 25.42
N GLU A 61 0.69 14.66 25.24
CA GLU A 61 -0.52 14.89 26.06
C GLU A 61 -0.39 14.34 27.49
N VAL A 62 0.53 13.40 27.71
CA VAL A 62 0.71 12.74 29.01
C VAL A 62 1.99 13.22 29.68
N ALA A 63 1.87 13.74 30.90
CA ALA A 63 3.02 14.16 31.70
C ALA A 63 3.97 12.96 31.96
N PRO A 64 5.30 13.14 31.83
CA PRO A 64 6.27 12.06 31.98
C PRO A 64 6.37 11.57 33.43
N CYS A 65 6.81 10.33 33.62
CA CYS A 65 7.08 9.77 34.93
C CYS A 65 8.41 10.31 35.49
N SER A 66 8.35 10.94 36.66
CA SER A 66 9.55 11.40 37.39
C SER A 66 10.23 10.29 38.21
N ARG A 67 9.51 9.20 38.54
CA ARG A 67 9.98 8.12 39.44
C ARG A 67 10.40 6.84 38.71
N VAL A 68 10.32 6.82 37.38
CA VAL A 68 10.75 5.67 36.57
C VAL A 68 12.27 5.65 36.42
N SER A 69 12.88 4.47 36.45
CA SER A 69 14.32 4.32 36.21
C SER A 69 14.68 4.63 34.75
N SER A 70 15.92 5.07 34.52
CA SER A 70 16.42 5.39 33.18
C SER A 70 16.34 4.20 32.23
N GLU A 71 16.62 2.99 32.72
CA GLU A 71 16.55 1.77 31.92
C GLU A 71 15.12 1.51 31.38
N VAL A 72 14.11 1.61 32.24
CA VAL A 72 12.71 1.41 31.83
C VAL A 72 12.28 2.52 30.87
N ARG A 73 12.70 3.77 31.12
CA ARG A 73 12.44 4.89 30.21
C ARG A 73 13.01 4.64 28.81
N ILE A 74 14.26 4.20 28.72
CA ILE A 74 14.93 3.88 27.46
C ILE A 74 14.19 2.74 26.73
N LYS A 75 13.85 1.66 27.44
CA LYS A 75 13.10 0.52 26.89
C LYS A 75 11.78 0.96 26.25
N PHE A 76 10.97 1.75 26.97
CA PHE A 76 9.69 2.21 26.43
C PHE A 76 9.84 3.26 25.32
N CYS A 77 10.88 4.10 25.37
CA CYS A 77 11.19 5.03 24.29
C CYS A 77 11.55 4.28 22.99
N GLN A 78 12.41 3.27 23.07
CA GLN A 78 12.77 2.42 21.93
C GLN A 78 11.57 1.66 21.39
N TYR A 79 10.79 1.01 22.27
CA TYR A 79 9.58 0.29 21.89
C TYR A 79 8.60 1.17 21.09
N MET A 80 8.39 2.41 21.54
CA MET A 80 7.49 3.35 20.86
C MET A 80 8.03 3.75 19.48
N LYS A 81 9.34 4.03 19.37
CA LYS A 81 9.98 4.37 18.09
C LYS A 81 9.92 3.23 17.08
N GLU A 82 10.21 2.01 17.51
CA GLU A 82 10.17 0.83 16.63
C GLU A 82 8.76 0.56 16.07
N LYS A 83 7.73 0.79 16.88
CA LYS A 83 6.33 0.70 16.41
C LYS A 83 5.99 1.80 15.40
N GLU A 84 6.53 3.00 15.56
CA GLU A 84 6.32 4.10 14.63
C GLU A 84 7.02 3.84 13.28
N THR A 85 8.28 3.40 13.30
CA THR A 85 9.02 3.04 12.07
C THR A 85 8.37 1.87 11.34
N SER A 86 7.91 0.85 12.08
CA SER A 86 7.18 -0.29 11.49
C SER A 86 5.89 0.16 10.79
N LYS A 87 5.12 1.06 11.42
CA LYS A 87 3.92 1.63 10.82
C LYS A 87 4.23 2.44 9.57
N ALA A 88 5.27 3.28 9.61
CA ALA A 88 5.69 4.07 8.46
C ALA A 88 6.11 3.18 7.28
N ASN A 89 6.84 2.08 7.53
CA ASN A 89 7.24 1.13 6.51
C ASN A 89 6.01 0.45 5.85
N ILE A 90 5.05 -0.03 6.66
CA ILE A 90 3.82 -0.64 6.14
C ILE A 90 3.02 0.35 5.29
N THR A 91 2.89 1.60 5.75
CA THR A 91 2.19 2.65 5.00
C THR A 91 2.88 2.94 3.67
N ARG A 92 4.20 3.09 3.68
CA ARG A 92 5.00 3.28 2.46
C ARG A 92 4.81 2.11 1.49
N ARG A 93 4.91 0.87 1.98
CA ARG A 93 4.75 -0.31 1.14
C ARG A 93 3.36 -0.42 0.52
N ARG A 94 2.32 -0.03 1.28
CA ARG A 94 0.94 0.04 0.75
C ARG A 94 0.79 1.09 -0.35
N GLN A 95 1.48 2.22 -0.22
CA GLN A 95 1.47 3.27 -1.23
C GLN A 95 2.19 2.81 -2.50
N GLU A 96 3.37 2.18 -2.37
CA GLU A 96 4.12 1.61 -3.51
C GLU A 96 3.23 0.62 -4.31
N ILE A 97 2.55 -0.30 -3.63
CA ILE A 97 1.64 -1.26 -4.28
C ILE A 97 0.46 -0.55 -4.96
N ARG A 98 -0.12 0.46 -4.32
CA ARG A 98 -1.23 1.23 -4.91
C ARG A 98 -0.79 1.93 -6.19
N GLU A 99 0.39 2.52 -6.18
CA GLU A 99 0.95 3.24 -7.32
C GLU A 99 1.23 2.28 -8.48
N GLU A 100 1.83 1.12 -8.21
CA GLU A 100 2.06 0.05 -9.18
C GLU A 100 0.76 -0.43 -9.85
N LEU A 101 -0.30 -0.65 -9.06
CA LEU A 101 -1.62 -1.07 -9.58
C LEU A 101 -2.34 0.05 -10.36
N SER A 102 -2.03 1.31 -10.08
CA SER A 102 -2.62 2.47 -10.77
C SER A 102 -1.89 2.82 -12.07
N ALA A 103 -0.66 2.33 -12.24
CA ALA A 103 0.12 2.58 -13.43
C ALA A 103 -0.53 1.88 -14.64
N PRO A 104 -0.71 2.58 -15.78
CA PRO A 104 -1.16 1.91 -16.99
C PRO A 104 -0.16 0.81 -17.35
N PRO A 105 -0.63 -0.38 -17.78
CA PRO A 105 0.27 -1.47 -18.15
C PRO A 105 1.23 -0.96 -19.21
N GLN A 106 2.53 -1.13 -18.95
CA GLN A 106 3.60 -0.87 -19.91
C GLN A 106 3.52 -1.94 -21.00
N ARG A 107 2.56 -1.80 -21.92
CA ARG A 107 2.60 -2.55 -23.17
C ARG A 107 3.81 -2.03 -23.94
N SER A 108 4.75 -2.90 -24.26
CA SER A 108 5.84 -2.52 -25.14
C SER A 108 5.24 -2.03 -26.46
N VAL A 109 5.89 -1.04 -27.07
CA VAL A 109 5.53 -0.59 -28.42
C VAL A 109 5.49 -1.78 -29.38
N ASP A 110 6.36 -2.77 -29.17
CA ASP A 110 6.40 -4.03 -29.92
C ASP A 110 5.13 -4.88 -29.75
N GLU A 111 4.54 -4.95 -28.55
CA GLU A 111 3.26 -5.64 -28.32
C GLU A 111 2.10 -4.89 -29.00
N ILE A 112 2.12 -3.55 -29.00
CA ILE A 112 1.12 -2.71 -29.67
C ILE A 112 1.21 -2.90 -31.20
N HIS A 113 2.43 -2.90 -31.76
CA HIS A 113 2.67 -3.16 -33.19
C HIS A 113 2.28 -4.58 -33.60
N LEU A 114 2.60 -5.58 -32.77
CA LEU A 114 2.24 -6.99 -33.02
C LEU A 114 0.73 -7.21 -32.90
N SER A 115 0.05 -6.54 -31.98
CA SER A 115 -1.42 -6.59 -31.85
C SER A 115 -2.11 -5.96 -33.06
N ARG A 116 -1.56 -4.83 -33.56
CA ARG A 116 -2.03 -4.17 -34.78
C ARG A 116 -1.77 -5.00 -36.03
N ARG A 117 -0.65 -5.73 -36.08
CA ARG A 117 -0.30 -6.70 -37.14
C ARG A 117 -1.13 -8.00 -37.05
N ARG A 118 -1.64 -8.40 -35.89
CA ARG A 118 -2.61 -9.50 -35.77
C ARG A 118 -4.04 -9.10 -36.15
N GLN A 119 -4.36 -7.81 -36.12
CA GLN A 119 -5.67 -7.30 -36.54
C GLN A 119 -5.79 -7.06 -38.04
N THR A 120 -4.67 -7.02 -38.77
CA THR A 120 -4.71 -7.19 -40.23
C THR A 120 -4.97 -8.66 -40.49
N ILE A 121 -6.22 -8.97 -40.84
CA ILE A 121 -6.61 -10.25 -41.42
C ILE A 121 -5.70 -10.42 -42.65
N ASP A 122 -4.98 -11.55 -42.74
CA ASP A 122 -4.33 -11.94 -44.00
C ASP A 122 -5.47 -12.17 -45.00
N LEU A 123 -5.84 -11.13 -45.74
CA LEU A 123 -6.81 -11.24 -46.82
C LEU A 123 -6.12 -12.07 -47.90
N ASP A 124 -6.70 -13.23 -48.24
CA ASP A 124 -6.18 -14.07 -49.31
C ASP A 124 -6.04 -13.24 -50.60
N ASP A 125 -5.04 -13.53 -51.42
CA ASP A 125 -4.72 -12.75 -52.64
C ASP A 125 -5.95 -12.52 -53.54
N ASP A 126 -6.89 -13.47 -53.54
CA ASP A 126 -8.16 -13.40 -54.27
C ASP A 126 -9.14 -12.32 -53.73
N GLU A 127 -9.18 -12.07 -52.41
CA GLU A 127 -10.04 -11.05 -51.80
C GLU A 127 -9.47 -9.63 -51.97
N GLU A 128 -8.15 -9.47 -51.92
CA GLU A 128 -7.50 -8.19 -52.20
C GLU A 128 -7.66 -7.79 -53.68
N GLU A 129 -7.54 -8.77 -54.60
CA GLU A 129 -7.81 -8.58 -56.02
C GLU A 129 -9.27 -8.15 -56.25
N GLN A 130 -10.23 -8.81 -55.59
CA GLN A 130 -11.64 -8.41 -55.65
C GLN A 130 -11.89 -6.99 -55.13
N PHE A 131 -11.26 -6.60 -54.02
CA PHE A 131 -11.39 -5.24 -53.50
C PHE A 131 -10.76 -4.20 -54.42
N ARG A 132 -9.59 -4.49 -55.00
CA ARG A 132 -8.95 -3.64 -56.02
C ARG A 132 -9.83 -3.54 -57.26
N GLN A 133 -10.41 -4.64 -57.71
CA GLN A 133 -11.25 -4.70 -58.90
C GLN A 133 -12.58 -3.96 -58.68
N ALA A 134 -13.21 -4.10 -57.51
CA ALA A 134 -14.41 -3.35 -57.12
C ALA A 134 -14.14 -1.84 -57.01
N SER A 135 -12.98 -1.45 -56.45
CA SER A 135 -12.56 -0.06 -56.38
C SER A 135 -12.29 0.53 -57.77
N GLN A 136 -11.65 -0.24 -58.66
CA GLN A 136 -11.42 0.18 -60.05
C GLN A 136 -12.71 0.25 -60.85
N ALA A 137 -13.62 -0.71 -60.70
CA ALA A 137 -14.93 -0.72 -61.33
C ALA A 137 -15.74 0.50 -60.91
N SER A 138 -15.79 0.80 -59.60
CA SER A 138 -16.47 1.99 -59.08
C SER A 138 -15.91 3.28 -59.68
N ARG A 139 -14.57 3.38 -59.81
CA ARG A 139 -13.92 4.55 -60.44
C ARG A 139 -14.21 4.65 -61.94
N ARG A 140 -14.32 3.51 -62.64
CA ARG A 140 -14.66 3.47 -64.07
C ARG A 140 -16.12 3.82 -64.29
N SER A 141 -17.04 3.27 -63.50
CA SER A 141 -18.46 3.63 -63.54
C SER A 141 -18.68 5.11 -63.25
N PHE A 142 -17.99 5.68 -62.26
CA PHE A 142 -18.09 7.11 -61.97
C PHE A 142 -17.55 7.98 -63.12
N ALA A 143 -16.45 7.56 -63.76
CA ALA A 143 -15.89 8.28 -64.92
C ALA A 143 -16.78 8.16 -66.16
N GLU A 144 -17.43 7.00 -66.36
CA GLU A 144 -18.38 6.75 -67.44
C GLU A 144 -19.68 7.54 -67.22
N GLU A 145 -20.20 7.58 -66.00
CA GLU A 145 -21.32 8.45 -65.62
C GLU A 145 -21.00 9.93 -65.80
N ASP A 146 -19.80 10.38 -65.42
CA ASP A 146 -19.37 11.78 -65.63
C ASP A 146 -19.24 12.10 -67.13
N TYR A 147 -18.71 11.16 -67.92
CA TYR A 147 -18.59 11.30 -69.37
C TYR A 147 -19.95 11.34 -70.08
N LEU A 148 -20.87 10.45 -69.74
CA LEU A 148 -22.24 10.43 -70.27
C LEU A 148 -23.03 11.68 -69.87
N ARG A 149 -22.88 12.11 -68.61
CA ARG A 149 -23.48 13.37 -68.11
C ARG A 149 -22.92 14.58 -68.87
N ARG A 150 -21.63 14.59 -69.20
CA ARG A 150 -20.97 15.69 -69.90
C ARG A 150 -21.25 15.72 -71.41
N THR A 151 -21.51 14.56 -72.03
CA THR A 151 -21.83 14.44 -73.46
C THR A 151 -23.32 14.52 -73.79
N GLY A 152 -24.18 14.61 -72.77
CA GLY A 152 -25.60 14.92 -72.92
C GLY A 152 -26.44 13.79 -73.53
N GLN A 153 -25.93 12.57 -73.60
CA GLN A 153 -26.72 11.41 -74.02
C GLN A 153 -27.55 10.90 -72.84
N HIS A 154 -28.72 11.51 -72.60
CA HIS A 154 -29.75 10.89 -71.78
C HIS A 154 -30.62 10.03 -72.71
N LEU A 155 -30.47 8.72 -72.64
CA LEU A 155 -31.40 7.78 -73.26
C LEU A 155 -32.72 7.85 -72.47
N GLY A 156 -33.79 8.24 -73.15
CA GLY A 156 -35.16 8.17 -72.64
C GLY A 156 -35.69 6.74 -72.58
#